data_AF-A0A949GA27-F1
#
_entry.id   AF-A0A949GA27-F1
#
_cell.length_a   1.000
_cell.length_b   1.000
_cell.length_c   1.000
_cell.angle_alpha   90.00
_cell.angle_beta   90.00
_cell.angle_gamma   90.00
#
_symmetry.space_group_name_H-M   'P 1'
#
loop_
_entity.id
_entity.type
_entity.pdbx_description
1 polymer ?
#
loop_
_entity_poly.entity_id
_entity_poly.type
_entity_poly.pdbx_seq_one_letter_code
_entity_poly.pdbx_strand_id
1 'polypeptide(L)'
;MGTEPNPIAGAGSGTEPIVPGIELDPTATSTVEGQGEGSQPDGDEGQPPKPGEGEGQGEGGESREDGRVIPQWMRALKDSNPEAYKRAKTDLFELRDRRSVHPTAQAAREEHEVFESLGGAEGVEKLQEEGQFFQEAAKQFLKGDPAFVKDLWEEDAIAAALHVQPMLDEFKARDLEGYKSTVARLWEDEFQGVGFGNALKALAESISTGNKETSLALVDGFKKWFDSIGEVARKAEDPRVKTLLADRARQQDQSEQAQQQEFLKSYRSETINTVVEEATKVFDSFFKNRKIDADDRMDLLRESIAIANRAVEADSSFKSQRDRHLERGDSQAARRLTKARFARELPEAVKRVARRYGLISGTPRQDQGNGQGGGRQQPAPRAPQGWVAVNERPTPEQINRSLTSNSDIISKRAVLKDGRKVTWAHLKA
;
A
#
# COMPACT_ATOMS: atom_id res chain seq x y z
N MET A 1 -8.47 -38.52 36.84
CA MET A 1 -9.34 -38.38 35.64
C MET A 1 -9.00 -37.04 35.02
N GLY A 2 -8.08 -37.04 34.07
CA GLY A 2 -7.56 -35.83 33.44
C GLY A 2 -8.38 -35.50 32.20
N THR A 3 -9.02 -34.34 32.20
CA THR A 3 -9.64 -33.74 31.02
C THR A 3 -8.59 -32.88 30.32
N GLU A 4 -8.20 -33.31 29.12
CA GLU A 4 -7.36 -32.55 28.19
C GLU A 4 -8.09 -31.28 27.74
N PRO A 5 -7.39 -30.13 27.63
CA PRO A 5 -7.97 -28.93 27.05
C PRO A 5 -7.98 -29.00 25.52
N ASN A 6 -9.15 -28.68 24.96
CA ASN A 6 -9.46 -28.52 23.54
C ASN A 6 -8.51 -27.53 22.84
N PRO A 7 -8.04 -27.81 21.62
CA PRO A 7 -7.34 -26.82 20.82
C PRO A 7 -8.33 -25.76 20.29
N ILE A 8 -7.98 -24.50 20.52
CA ILE A 8 -8.67 -23.33 19.98
C ILE A 8 -8.60 -23.39 18.46
N ALA A 9 -9.77 -23.48 17.82
CA ALA A 9 -9.93 -23.40 16.39
C ALA A 9 -9.39 -22.05 15.89
N GLY A 10 -8.38 -22.10 15.05
CA GLY A 10 -7.85 -20.94 14.33
C GLY A 10 -8.97 -20.30 13.51
N ALA A 11 -9.20 -19.01 13.76
CA ALA A 11 -10.00 -18.17 12.89
C ALA A 11 -9.28 -18.09 11.54
N GLY A 12 -9.73 -18.89 10.58
CA GLY A 12 -9.34 -18.74 9.20
C GLY A 12 -9.86 -17.39 8.71
N SER A 13 -8.97 -16.40 8.69
CA SER A 13 -9.16 -15.20 7.89
C SER A 13 -9.13 -15.67 6.43
N GLY A 14 -10.33 -15.90 5.89
CA GLY A 14 -10.53 -16.21 4.49
C GLY A 14 -10.41 -14.90 3.72
N THR A 15 -9.18 -14.44 3.50
CA THR A 15 -8.90 -13.45 2.47
C THR A 15 -9.17 -14.12 1.12
N GLU A 16 -10.40 -13.96 0.62
CA GLU A 16 -10.68 -14.25 -0.78
C GLU A 16 -9.67 -13.46 -1.62
N PRO A 17 -8.92 -14.09 -2.54
CA PRO A 17 -8.02 -13.37 -3.41
C PRO A 17 -8.88 -12.42 -4.26
N ILE A 18 -8.82 -11.13 -3.93
CA ILE A 18 -9.36 -10.07 -4.77
C ILE A 18 -8.49 -10.08 -6.02
N VAL A 19 -8.85 -10.90 -7.01
CA VAL A 19 -8.18 -10.89 -8.31
C VAL A 19 -8.61 -9.57 -8.97
N PRO A 20 -7.69 -8.60 -9.13
CA PRO A 20 -8.04 -7.34 -9.75
C PRO A 20 -8.19 -7.59 -11.24
N GLY A 21 -9.43 -7.81 -11.70
CA GLY A 21 -9.76 -7.59 -13.09
C GLY A 21 -9.54 -6.10 -13.37
N ILE A 22 -8.85 -5.78 -14.47
CA ILE A 22 -8.80 -4.40 -14.97
C ILE A 22 -10.19 -4.10 -15.53
N GLU A 23 -11.11 -3.70 -14.65
CA GLU A 23 -12.37 -3.08 -15.06
C GLU A 23 -12.04 -1.67 -15.54
N LEU A 24 -12.06 -1.51 -16.85
CA LEU A 24 -11.91 -0.21 -17.50
C LEU A 24 -13.23 0.54 -17.32
N ASP A 25 -13.33 1.36 -16.28
CA ASP A 25 -14.41 2.35 -16.17
C ASP A 25 -13.97 3.62 -16.95
N PRO A 26 -14.54 3.91 -18.13
CA PRO A 26 -13.95 4.83 -19.10
C PRO A 26 -14.27 6.32 -18.86
N THR A 27 -14.71 6.71 -17.67
CA THR A 27 -15.07 8.09 -17.29
C THR A 27 -13.93 8.91 -16.67
N ALA A 28 -12.73 8.36 -16.52
CA ALA A 28 -11.57 9.11 -16.05
C ALA A 28 -11.01 10.01 -17.17
N THR A 29 -11.54 11.22 -17.30
CA THR A 29 -10.97 12.28 -18.15
C THR A 29 -9.80 12.92 -17.41
N SER A 30 -8.58 12.41 -17.60
CA SER A 30 -7.35 13.05 -17.14
C SER A 30 -6.77 13.94 -18.25
N THR A 31 -6.70 15.25 -17.96
CA THR A 31 -5.91 16.23 -18.70
C THR A 31 -4.44 15.88 -18.58
N VAL A 32 -3.79 15.55 -19.71
CA VAL A 32 -2.34 15.30 -19.79
C VAL A 32 -1.70 16.49 -20.48
N GLU A 33 -1.01 17.33 -19.71
CA GLU A 33 0.03 18.22 -20.22
C GLU A 33 1.36 17.46 -20.29
N GLY A 34 2.13 17.73 -21.33
CA GLY A 34 3.05 16.79 -21.95
C GLY A 34 4.43 16.67 -21.32
N GLN A 35 5.09 15.56 -21.61
CA GLN A 35 6.53 15.44 -21.47
C GLN A 35 7.12 14.49 -22.53
N GLY A 36 8.25 14.93 -23.08
CA GLY A 36 8.81 14.46 -24.34
C GLY A 36 9.70 13.22 -24.24
N GLU A 37 9.80 12.57 -25.39
CA GLU A 37 10.70 11.46 -25.73
C GLU A 37 12.18 11.87 -25.66
N GLY A 38 13.02 10.94 -25.21
CA GLY A 38 14.47 11.01 -25.37
C GLY A 38 15.14 9.65 -25.18
N SER A 39 15.58 9.05 -26.28
CA SER A 39 16.19 7.73 -26.43
C SER A 39 17.53 7.51 -25.70
N GLN A 40 17.85 6.24 -25.47
CA GLN A 40 19.17 5.69 -25.07
C GLN A 40 20.30 6.09 -26.04
N PRO A 41 21.55 6.10 -25.53
CA PRO A 41 22.51 5.14 -26.09
C PRO A 41 23.39 4.44 -25.05
N ASP A 42 23.89 3.27 -25.45
CA ASP A 42 24.99 2.50 -24.88
C ASP A 42 26.24 3.37 -24.65
N GLY A 43 26.92 3.14 -23.52
CA GLY A 43 28.11 3.87 -23.09
C GLY A 43 29.13 2.96 -22.40
N ASP A 44 30.13 2.62 -23.20
CA ASP A 44 31.43 1.97 -22.96
C ASP A 44 32.19 2.46 -21.69
N GLU A 45 32.85 1.54 -21.00
CA GLU A 45 33.63 1.75 -19.78
C GLU A 45 34.94 2.50 -20.05
N GLY A 46 35.06 3.73 -19.55
CA GLY A 46 36.28 4.54 -19.63
C GLY A 46 36.90 4.80 -18.25
N GLN A 47 38.11 4.26 -18.04
CA GLN A 47 38.99 4.46 -16.87
C GLN A 47 39.18 5.94 -16.44
N PRO A 48 39.36 6.22 -15.14
CA PRO A 48 39.71 7.56 -14.66
C PRO A 48 41.18 7.91 -15.02
N PRO A 49 41.46 9.12 -15.55
CA PRO A 49 42.84 9.54 -15.79
C PRO A 49 43.53 9.99 -14.50
N LYS A 50 44.80 9.62 -14.37
CA LYS A 50 45.76 10.13 -13.39
C LYS A 50 45.87 11.68 -13.50
N PRO A 51 46.02 12.40 -12.38
CA PRO A 51 46.35 13.82 -12.42
C PRO A 51 47.79 13.99 -12.88
N GLY A 52 47.97 14.63 -14.04
CA GLY A 52 49.25 15.12 -14.52
C GLY A 52 49.46 16.55 -14.06
N GLU A 53 50.52 16.77 -13.28
CA GLU A 53 51.11 18.08 -13.03
C GLU A 53 51.57 18.70 -14.35
N GLY A 54 51.03 19.88 -14.66
CA GLY A 54 51.43 20.69 -15.79
C GLY A 54 51.50 22.15 -15.37
N GLU A 55 52.70 22.59 -14.99
CA GLU A 55 53.05 24.01 -14.94
C GLU A 55 53.01 24.59 -16.36
N GLY A 56 52.10 25.52 -16.58
CA GLY A 56 51.97 26.26 -17.83
C GLY A 56 51.55 27.70 -17.56
N GLN A 57 52.53 28.61 -17.61
CA GLN A 57 52.33 30.06 -17.66
C GLN A 57 51.41 30.43 -18.84
N GLY A 58 50.39 31.24 -18.57
CA GLY A 58 49.49 31.80 -19.57
C GLY A 58 48.84 33.10 -19.09
N GLU A 59 49.11 34.16 -19.82
CA GLU A 59 48.81 35.56 -19.53
C GLU A 59 47.33 35.90 -19.28
N GLY A 60 47.10 36.86 -18.38
CA GLY A 60 46.05 37.87 -18.52
C GLY A 60 44.60 37.39 -18.51
N GLY A 61 44.22 36.49 -17.62
CA GLY A 61 42.81 36.32 -17.26
C GLY A 61 42.36 37.49 -16.39
N GLU A 62 41.56 38.42 -16.92
CA GLU A 62 40.78 39.35 -16.08
C GLU A 62 39.89 38.54 -15.14
N SER A 63 40.37 38.31 -13.92
CA SER A 63 39.59 37.77 -12.81
C SER A 63 38.50 38.77 -12.47
N ARG A 64 37.28 38.52 -12.96
CA ARG A 64 36.09 39.19 -12.43
C ARG A 64 35.73 38.58 -11.07
N GLU A 65 35.02 39.35 -10.26
CA GLU A 65 34.74 39.21 -8.81
C GLU A 65 34.29 37.81 -8.31
N ASP A 66 33.95 36.87 -9.19
CA ASP A 66 33.52 35.50 -8.86
C ASP A 66 34.65 34.44 -8.98
N GLY A 67 35.84 34.83 -9.48
CA GLY A 67 37.01 33.93 -9.56
C GLY A 67 36.89 32.75 -10.53
N ARG A 68 35.79 32.61 -11.27
CA ARG A 68 35.54 31.51 -12.21
C ARG A 68 36.10 31.81 -13.61
N VAL A 69 36.92 30.91 -14.15
CA VAL A 69 37.56 31.07 -15.46
C VAL A 69 36.58 30.78 -16.61
N ILE A 70 36.41 31.74 -17.53
CA ILE A 70 35.62 31.58 -18.75
C ILE A 70 36.53 31.10 -19.89
N PRO A 71 36.19 29.97 -20.56
CA PRO A 71 36.86 29.48 -21.77
C PRO A 71 37.04 30.55 -22.87
N GLN A 72 38.17 30.52 -23.57
CA GLN A 72 38.52 31.54 -24.57
C GLN A 72 37.52 31.66 -25.72
N TRP A 73 36.93 30.54 -26.19
CA TRP A 73 35.93 30.55 -27.27
C TRP A 73 34.67 31.36 -26.90
N MET A 74 34.28 31.35 -25.62
CA MET A 74 33.17 32.18 -25.13
C MET A 74 33.54 33.65 -25.07
N ARG A 75 34.82 34.00 -24.84
CA ARG A 75 35.24 35.40 -24.86
C ARG A 75 35.06 36.02 -26.25
N ALA A 76 35.29 35.26 -27.32
CA ALA A 76 35.04 35.71 -28.70
C ALA A 76 33.55 35.94 -29.02
N LEU A 77 32.64 35.24 -28.33
CA LEU A 77 31.19 35.46 -28.43
C LEU A 77 30.77 36.81 -27.85
N LYS A 78 31.50 37.34 -26.86
CA LYS A 78 31.18 38.63 -26.22
C LYS A 78 31.17 39.79 -27.22
N ASP A 79 32.11 39.77 -28.16
CA ASP A 79 32.32 40.88 -29.10
C ASP A 79 31.45 40.74 -30.36
N SER A 80 31.13 39.50 -30.75
CA SER A 80 30.33 39.21 -31.96
C SER A 80 28.82 39.12 -31.70
N ASN A 81 28.41 38.57 -30.56
CA ASN A 81 27.00 38.44 -30.18
C ASN A 81 26.85 38.49 -28.63
N PRO A 82 26.71 39.70 -28.07
CA PRO A 82 26.64 39.90 -26.61
C PRO A 82 25.50 39.14 -25.91
N GLU A 83 24.37 38.92 -26.59
CA GLU A 83 23.25 38.16 -26.04
C GLU A 83 23.55 36.66 -25.96
N ALA A 84 24.12 36.10 -27.04
CA ALA A 84 24.56 34.70 -27.05
C ALA A 84 25.66 34.45 -26.01
N TYR A 85 26.58 35.40 -25.82
CA TYR A 85 27.58 35.34 -24.76
C TYR A 85 26.97 35.28 -23.36
N LYS A 86 25.97 36.12 -23.07
CA LYS A 86 25.29 36.10 -21.76
C LYS A 86 24.63 34.75 -21.51
N ARG A 87 23.92 34.18 -22.48
CA ARG A 87 23.28 32.86 -22.37
C ARG A 87 24.31 31.74 -22.17
N ALA A 88 25.31 31.66 -23.03
CA ALA A 88 26.36 30.64 -22.94
C ALA A 88 27.14 30.71 -21.63
N LYS A 89 27.40 31.93 -21.12
CA LYS A 89 28.03 32.13 -19.82
C LYS A 89 27.15 31.59 -18.69
N THR A 90 25.85 31.90 -18.69
CA THR A 90 24.89 31.38 -17.70
C THR A 90 24.83 29.86 -17.76
N ASP A 91 24.63 29.28 -18.95
CA ASP A 91 24.54 27.83 -19.15
C ASP A 91 25.80 27.09 -18.69
N LEU A 92 27.00 27.65 -18.96
CA LEU A 92 28.26 27.07 -18.49
C LEU A 92 28.32 27.00 -16.97
N PHE A 93 27.95 28.09 -16.28
CA PHE A 93 28.01 28.13 -14.83
C PHE A 93 26.91 27.30 -14.18
N GLU A 94 25.70 27.30 -14.73
CA GLU A 94 24.64 26.39 -14.28
C GLU A 94 25.04 24.92 -14.46
N LEU A 95 25.65 24.57 -15.60
CA LEU A 95 26.10 23.20 -15.85
C LEU A 95 27.29 22.81 -14.95
N ARG A 96 28.19 23.76 -14.66
CA ARG A 96 29.30 23.55 -13.72
C ARG A 96 28.80 23.41 -12.28
N ASP A 97 27.84 24.24 -11.86
CA ASP A 97 27.24 24.17 -10.53
C ASP A 97 26.44 22.86 -10.38
N ARG A 98 25.65 22.47 -11.39
CA ARG A 98 25.00 21.15 -11.44
C ARG A 98 26.01 20.00 -11.38
N ARG A 99 27.11 20.06 -12.13
CA ARG A 99 28.17 19.03 -12.10
C ARG A 99 28.92 18.97 -10.78
N SER A 100 28.93 20.06 -10.01
CA SER A 100 29.52 20.07 -8.67
C SER A 100 28.69 19.31 -7.65
N VAL A 101 27.36 19.29 -7.84
CA VAL A 101 26.42 18.52 -7.00
C VAL A 101 26.25 17.10 -7.53
N HIS A 102 26.02 16.94 -8.84
CA HIS A 102 25.86 15.64 -9.50
C HIS A 102 26.90 15.50 -10.63
N PRO A 103 27.99 14.74 -10.42
CA PRO A 103 29.07 14.60 -11.41
C PRO A 103 28.61 14.11 -12.78
N THR A 104 27.55 13.30 -12.82
CA THR A 104 26.97 12.73 -14.04
C THR A 104 25.47 12.99 -14.13
N ALA A 105 24.93 13.02 -15.35
CA ALA A 105 23.48 13.13 -15.58
C ALA A 105 22.72 11.91 -15.06
N GLN A 106 23.36 10.74 -15.01
CA GLN A 106 22.79 9.53 -14.43
C GLN A 106 22.62 9.69 -12.91
N ALA A 107 23.62 10.19 -12.19
CA ALA A 107 23.52 10.42 -10.75
C ALA A 107 22.38 11.41 -10.41
N ALA A 108 22.21 12.46 -11.22
CA ALA A 108 21.10 13.40 -11.04
C ALA A 108 19.72 12.75 -11.24
N ARG A 109 19.60 11.80 -12.18
CA ARG A 109 18.36 11.04 -12.40
C ARG A 109 18.08 10.07 -11.25
N GLU A 110 19.10 9.34 -10.80
CA GLU A 110 18.97 8.42 -9.67
C GLU A 110 18.56 9.16 -8.39
N GLU A 111 19.16 10.32 -8.11
CA GLU A 111 18.77 11.15 -6.96
C GLU A 111 17.35 11.71 -7.10
N HIS A 112 16.97 12.16 -8.29
CA HIS A 112 15.60 12.61 -8.55
C HIS A 112 14.59 11.48 -8.38
N GLU A 113 14.88 10.27 -8.88
CA GLU A 113 14.05 9.09 -8.67
C GLU A 113 13.92 8.73 -7.19
N VAL A 114 15.01 8.81 -6.42
CA VAL A 114 14.98 8.61 -4.97
C VAL A 114 14.13 9.70 -4.29
N PHE A 115 14.35 10.96 -4.63
CA PHE A 115 13.59 12.08 -4.07
C PHE A 115 12.08 11.95 -4.34
N GLU A 116 11.70 11.64 -5.59
CA GLU A 116 10.30 11.37 -5.95
C GLU A 116 9.75 10.13 -5.24
N SER A 117 10.56 9.07 -5.09
CA SER A 117 10.15 7.86 -4.35
C SER A 117 9.88 8.11 -2.87
N LEU A 118 10.51 9.12 -2.29
CA LEU A 118 10.26 9.55 -0.91
C LEU A 118 9.03 10.44 -0.79
N GLY A 119 8.38 10.84 -1.90
CA GLY A 119 7.25 11.78 -1.91
C GLY A 119 7.69 13.23 -2.13
N GLY A 120 8.86 13.45 -2.73
CA GLY A 120 9.39 14.78 -3.02
C GLY A 120 9.72 15.59 -1.76
N ALA A 121 9.50 16.90 -1.82
CA ALA A 121 9.87 17.81 -0.73
C ALA A 121 9.08 17.52 0.56
N GLU A 122 7.77 17.27 0.44
CA GLU A 122 6.90 16.95 1.59
C GLU A 122 7.31 15.64 2.27
N GLY A 123 7.74 14.66 1.47
CA GLY A 123 8.24 13.39 1.96
C GLY A 123 9.52 13.52 2.78
N VAL A 124 10.48 14.31 2.26
CA VAL A 124 11.72 14.60 2.96
C VAL A 124 11.47 15.39 4.25
N GLU A 125 10.55 16.36 4.23
CA GLU A 125 10.16 17.12 5.42
C GLU A 125 9.57 16.21 6.51
N LYS A 126 8.64 15.32 6.16
CA LYS A 126 8.09 14.32 7.10
C LYS A 126 9.17 13.41 7.68
N LEU A 127 10.10 12.92 6.86
CA LEU A 127 11.21 12.10 7.35
C LEU A 127 12.15 12.86 8.27
N GLN A 128 12.33 14.17 8.06
CA GLN A 128 13.11 15.01 8.96
C GLN A 128 12.38 15.23 10.29
N GLU A 129 11.07 15.47 10.27
CA GLU A 129 10.23 15.58 11.47
C GLU A 129 10.24 14.29 12.29
N GLU A 130 10.01 13.15 11.64
CA GLU A 130 10.10 11.82 12.26
C GLU A 130 11.50 11.57 12.83
N GLY A 131 12.55 11.90 12.07
CA GLY A 131 13.93 11.78 12.52
C GLY A 131 14.24 12.62 13.76
N GLN A 132 13.72 13.85 13.83
CA GLN A 132 13.86 14.72 15.00
C GLN A 132 13.09 14.17 16.20
N PHE A 133 11.87 13.67 15.99
CA PHE A 133 11.07 13.01 17.01
C PHE A 133 11.82 11.82 17.63
N PHE A 134 12.36 10.91 16.81
CA PHE A 134 13.13 9.76 17.29
C PHE A 134 14.42 10.17 18.01
N GLN A 135 15.12 11.19 17.51
CA GLN A 135 16.31 11.71 18.18
C GLN A 135 15.99 12.28 19.56
N GLU A 136 14.88 13.00 19.71
CA GLU A 136 14.48 13.55 20.99
C GLU A 136 14.01 12.47 21.96
N ALA A 137 13.15 11.55 21.51
CA ALA A 137 12.72 10.39 22.29
C ALA A 137 13.92 9.56 22.77
N ALA A 138 14.93 9.34 21.91
CA ALA A 138 16.16 8.64 22.29
C ALA A 138 16.98 9.41 23.33
N LYS A 139 17.07 10.75 23.23
CA LYS A 139 17.75 11.57 24.24
C LYS A 139 17.02 11.52 25.57
N GLN A 140 15.69 11.61 25.58
CA GLN A 140 14.89 11.51 26.80
C GLN A 140 15.07 10.13 27.45
N PHE A 141 15.01 9.06 26.66
CA PHE A 141 15.24 7.68 27.13
C PHE A 141 16.64 7.52 27.74
N LEU A 142 17.70 7.96 27.06
CA LEU A 142 19.08 7.84 27.55
C LEU A 142 19.34 8.67 28.82
N LYS A 143 18.63 9.78 29.00
CA LYS A 143 18.71 10.61 30.22
C LYS A 143 17.85 10.07 31.36
N GLY A 144 16.97 9.10 31.11
CA GLY A 144 15.95 8.66 32.06
C GLY A 144 14.94 9.76 32.38
N ASP A 145 14.61 10.61 31.41
CA ASP A 145 13.66 11.71 31.58
C ASP A 145 12.23 11.14 31.74
N PRO A 146 11.49 11.49 32.81
CA PRO A 146 10.11 11.05 32.99
C PRO A 146 9.17 11.50 31.85
N ALA A 147 9.53 12.55 31.09
CA ALA A 147 8.79 12.96 29.91
C ALA A 147 8.67 11.83 28.87
N PHE A 148 9.73 11.02 28.69
CA PHE A 148 9.69 9.87 27.77
C PHE A 148 8.56 8.90 28.11
N VAL A 149 8.41 8.57 29.40
CA VAL A 149 7.37 7.64 29.85
C VAL A 149 6.00 8.25 29.58
N LYS A 150 5.82 9.54 29.88
CA LYS A 150 4.57 10.26 29.61
C LYS A 150 4.23 10.27 28.12
N ASP A 151 5.18 10.65 27.27
CA ASP A 151 5.01 10.71 25.82
C ASP A 151 4.67 9.31 25.27
N LEU A 152 5.32 8.25 25.77
CA LEU A 152 5.01 6.87 25.39
C LEU A 152 3.57 6.46 25.75
N TRP A 153 3.05 6.89 26.91
CA TRP A 153 1.66 6.63 27.32
C TRP A 153 0.64 7.46 26.51
N GLU A 154 1.02 8.67 26.09
CA GLU A 154 0.16 9.54 25.28
C GLU A 154 0.08 9.06 23.82
N GLU A 155 1.21 8.63 23.24
CA GLU A 155 1.27 8.10 21.87
C GLU A 155 0.67 6.68 21.77
N ASP A 156 1.03 5.79 22.69
CA ASP A 156 0.63 4.39 22.64
C ASP A 156 0.61 3.74 24.02
N ALA A 157 -0.42 4.07 24.80
CA ALA A 157 -0.66 3.50 26.13
C ALA A 157 -0.59 1.96 26.17
N ILE A 158 -0.96 1.29 25.08
CA ILE A 158 -0.96 -0.17 24.98
C ILE A 158 0.48 -0.67 24.92
N ALA A 159 1.27 -0.13 23.99
CA ALA A 159 2.68 -0.45 23.90
C ALA A 159 3.40 -0.12 25.20
N ALA A 160 3.13 1.05 25.79
CA ALA A 160 3.71 1.45 27.07
C ALA A 160 3.45 0.38 28.16
N ALA A 161 2.19 0.01 28.36
CA ALA A 161 1.80 -1.00 29.35
C ALA A 161 2.48 -2.36 29.13
N LEU A 162 2.55 -2.80 27.88
CA LEU A 162 3.14 -4.10 27.51
C LEU A 162 4.65 -4.17 27.75
N HIS A 163 5.35 -3.03 27.73
CA HIS A 163 6.80 -2.98 27.97
C HIS A 163 7.17 -2.91 29.45
N VAL A 164 6.27 -2.47 30.35
CA VAL A 164 6.57 -2.31 31.77
C VAL A 164 7.08 -3.61 32.40
N GLN A 165 6.35 -4.72 32.23
CA GLN A 165 6.71 -5.99 32.86
C GLN A 165 8.05 -6.55 32.34
N PRO A 166 8.27 -6.68 31.01
CA PRO A 166 9.57 -7.09 30.48
C PRO A 166 10.73 -6.18 30.91
N MET A 167 10.53 -4.86 30.97
CA MET A 167 11.55 -3.93 31.44
C MET A 167 11.90 -4.15 32.92
N LEU A 168 10.90 -4.39 33.77
CA LEU A 168 11.12 -4.70 35.19
C LEU A 168 11.83 -6.05 35.38
N ASP A 169 11.47 -7.07 34.59
CA ASP A 169 12.11 -8.38 34.63
C ASP A 169 13.59 -8.30 34.21
N GLU A 170 13.89 -7.56 33.13
CA GLU A 170 15.26 -7.32 32.68
C GLU A 170 16.05 -6.46 33.69
N PHE A 171 15.42 -5.43 34.27
CA PHE A 171 16.05 -4.61 35.31
C PHE A 171 16.42 -5.46 36.53
N LYS A 172 15.50 -6.31 37.00
CA LYS A 172 15.75 -7.25 38.10
C LYS A 172 16.89 -8.23 37.78
N ALA A 173 17.00 -8.69 36.54
CA ALA A 173 18.05 -9.60 36.10
C ALA A 173 19.43 -8.93 36.04
N ARG A 174 19.51 -7.66 35.62
CA ARG A 174 20.77 -6.93 35.47
C ARG A 174 21.25 -6.23 36.74
N ASP A 175 20.32 -5.69 37.52
CA ASP A 175 20.61 -4.94 38.75
C ASP A 175 19.53 -5.20 39.81
N LEU A 176 19.71 -6.31 40.54
CA LEU A 176 18.79 -6.74 41.58
C LEU A 176 18.71 -5.74 42.75
N GLU A 177 19.81 -5.07 43.09
CA GLU A 177 19.84 -4.11 44.21
C GLU A 177 19.10 -2.82 43.83
N GLY A 178 19.38 -2.29 42.64
CA GLY A 178 18.63 -1.18 42.06
C GLY A 178 17.15 -1.48 41.98
N TYR A 179 16.77 -2.65 41.41
CA TYR A 179 15.38 -3.10 41.35
C TYR A 179 14.72 -3.12 42.75
N LYS A 180 15.35 -3.74 43.75
CA LYS A 180 14.83 -3.80 45.11
C LYS A 180 14.64 -2.39 45.71
N SER A 181 15.60 -1.49 45.49
CA SER A 181 15.52 -0.13 46.02
C SER A 181 14.38 0.69 45.38
N THR A 182 14.20 0.57 44.05
CA THR A 182 13.13 1.24 43.32
C THR A 182 11.76 0.71 43.72
N VAL A 183 11.61 -0.62 43.76
CA VAL A 183 10.36 -1.26 44.19
C VAL A 183 10.07 -0.94 45.66
N ALA A 184 11.06 -0.91 46.55
CA ALA A 184 10.87 -0.54 47.95
C ALA A 184 10.34 0.89 48.11
N ARG A 185 10.83 1.87 47.33
CA ARG A 185 10.30 3.24 47.33
C ARG A 185 8.84 3.28 46.88
N LEU A 186 8.51 2.56 45.80
CA LEU A 186 7.13 2.46 45.33
C LEU A 186 6.21 1.88 46.41
N TRP A 187 6.63 0.80 47.08
CA TRP A 187 5.87 0.22 48.19
C TRP A 187 5.76 1.15 49.40
N GLU A 188 6.81 1.91 49.72
CA GLU A 188 6.79 2.90 50.79
C GLU A 188 5.73 3.98 50.52
N ASP A 189 5.70 4.53 49.30
CA ASP A 189 4.71 5.54 48.90
C ASP A 189 3.28 4.98 48.97
N GLU A 190 3.06 3.76 48.48
CA GLU A 190 1.76 3.07 48.57
C GLU A 190 1.35 2.81 50.03
N PHE A 191 2.28 2.36 50.88
CA PHE A 191 2.04 2.15 52.31
C PHE A 191 1.71 3.44 53.05
N GLN A 192 2.37 4.53 52.71
CA GLN A 192 2.06 5.85 53.25
C GLN A 192 0.67 6.29 52.79
N GLY A 193 0.33 6.12 51.52
CA GLY A 193 -0.97 6.46 50.94
C GLY A 193 -2.16 5.76 51.60
N VAL A 194 -2.02 4.48 51.97
CA VAL A 194 -3.06 3.73 52.68
C VAL A 194 -3.00 3.88 54.21
N GLY A 195 -2.07 4.68 54.74
CA GLY A 195 -1.90 4.88 56.18
C GLY A 195 -1.38 3.66 56.93
N PHE A 196 -0.67 2.75 56.25
CA PHE A 196 -0.19 1.47 56.79
C PHE A 196 0.62 1.65 58.08
N GLY A 197 1.53 2.62 58.10
CA GLY A 197 2.37 2.91 59.27
C GLY A 197 1.57 3.36 60.50
N ASN A 198 0.53 4.17 60.30
CA ASN A 198 -0.36 4.60 61.38
C ASN A 198 -1.24 3.46 61.88
N ALA A 199 -1.75 2.62 60.96
CA ALA A 199 -2.50 1.43 61.30
C ALA A 199 -1.66 0.42 62.10
N LEU A 200 -0.37 0.26 61.79
CA LEU A 200 0.53 -0.61 62.55
C LEU A 200 0.81 -0.08 63.96
N LYS A 201 1.01 1.23 64.11
CA LYS A 201 1.16 1.88 65.42
C LYS A 201 -0.11 1.70 66.27
N ALA A 202 -1.28 1.97 65.68
CA ALA A 202 -2.57 1.77 66.34
C ALA A 202 -2.80 0.30 66.71
N LEU A 203 -2.36 -0.65 65.87
CA LEU A 203 -2.43 -2.06 66.17
C LEU A 203 -1.56 -2.41 67.38
N ALA A 204 -0.30 -1.96 67.40
CA ALA A 204 0.61 -2.19 68.52
C ALA A 204 0.05 -1.61 69.85
N GLU A 205 -0.54 -0.42 69.81
CA GLU A 205 -1.19 0.21 70.96
C GLU A 205 -2.47 -0.53 71.40
N SER A 206 -3.29 -0.98 70.46
CA SER A 206 -4.50 -1.76 70.78
C SER A 206 -4.17 -3.11 71.42
N ILE A 207 -3.06 -3.75 71.02
CA ILE A 207 -2.55 -4.98 71.62
C ILE A 207 -2.03 -4.71 73.04
N SER A 208 -1.26 -3.64 73.24
CA SER A 208 -0.69 -3.31 74.56
C SER A 208 -1.77 -2.92 75.58
N THR A 209 -2.87 -2.31 75.14
CA THR A 209 -4.01 -1.92 75.97
C THR A 209 -5.04 -3.05 76.15
N GLY A 210 -4.87 -4.20 75.48
CA GLY A 210 -5.80 -5.34 75.56
C GLY A 210 -7.12 -5.13 74.79
N ASN A 211 -7.20 -4.12 73.92
CA ASN A 211 -8.38 -3.87 73.09
C ASN A 211 -8.39 -4.81 71.88
N LYS A 212 -8.92 -6.02 72.10
CA LYS A 212 -9.02 -7.08 71.10
C LYS A 212 -9.87 -6.70 69.89
N GLU A 213 -10.95 -5.93 70.09
CA GLU A 213 -11.86 -5.56 69.01
C GLU A 213 -11.17 -4.63 68.00
N THR A 214 -10.50 -3.58 68.49
CA THR A 214 -9.71 -2.67 67.64
C THR A 214 -8.56 -3.41 66.96
N SER A 215 -7.87 -4.31 67.68
CA SER A 215 -6.78 -5.11 67.11
C SER A 215 -7.25 -5.97 65.92
N LEU A 216 -8.38 -6.67 66.10
CA LEU A 216 -8.97 -7.52 65.05
C LEU A 216 -9.43 -6.69 63.85
N ALA A 217 -10.07 -5.54 64.08
CA ALA A 217 -10.50 -4.65 63.01
C ALA A 217 -9.33 -4.16 62.14
N LEU A 218 -8.20 -3.79 62.76
CA LEU A 218 -6.99 -3.37 62.04
C LEU A 218 -6.36 -4.52 61.26
N VAL A 219 -6.26 -5.71 61.85
CA VAL A 219 -5.76 -6.93 61.16
C VAL A 219 -6.65 -7.29 59.96
N ASP A 220 -7.97 -7.22 60.12
CA ASP A 220 -8.92 -7.47 59.03
C ASP A 220 -8.78 -6.41 57.91
N GLY A 221 -8.51 -5.15 58.28
CA GLY A 221 -8.18 -4.09 57.31
C GLY A 221 -6.93 -4.43 56.50
N PHE A 222 -5.84 -4.83 57.17
CA PHE A 222 -4.60 -5.26 56.50
C PHE A 222 -4.82 -6.47 55.62
N LYS A 223 -5.59 -7.46 56.08
CA LYS A 223 -5.91 -8.65 55.31
C LYS A 223 -6.66 -8.28 54.03
N LYS A 224 -7.70 -7.43 54.11
CA LYS A 224 -8.46 -6.98 52.94
C LYS A 224 -7.60 -6.24 51.92
N TRP A 225 -6.71 -5.36 52.39
CA TRP A 225 -5.78 -4.65 51.51
C TRP A 225 -4.75 -5.60 50.87
N PHE A 226 -4.21 -6.56 51.62
CA PHE A 226 -3.30 -7.56 51.07
C PHE A 226 -4.01 -8.49 50.05
N ASP A 227 -5.22 -8.92 50.38
CA ASP A 227 -6.05 -9.73 49.50
C ASP A 227 -6.39 -8.97 48.21
N SER A 228 -6.63 -7.64 48.25
CA SER A 228 -6.90 -6.84 47.05
C SER A 228 -5.69 -6.76 46.11
N ILE A 229 -4.47 -6.64 46.64
CA ILE A 229 -3.24 -6.73 45.84
C ILE A 229 -3.11 -8.12 45.22
N GLY A 230 -3.36 -9.17 46.00
CA GLY A 230 -3.35 -10.55 45.52
C GLY A 230 -4.37 -10.80 44.41
N GLU A 231 -5.56 -10.22 44.50
CA GLU A 231 -6.59 -10.28 43.45
C GLU A 231 -6.15 -9.58 42.17
N VAL A 232 -5.49 -8.42 42.27
CA VAL A 232 -4.93 -7.71 41.10
C VAL A 232 -3.80 -8.53 40.48
N ALA A 233 -2.86 -9.03 41.28
CA ALA A 233 -1.72 -9.82 40.80
C ALA A 233 -2.13 -11.17 40.16
N ARG A 234 -3.21 -11.79 40.65
CA ARG A 234 -3.73 -13.07 40.10
C ARG A 234 -4.54 -12.90 38.83
N LYS A 235 -4.96 -11.69 38.46
CA LYS A 235 -5.53 -11.42 37.13
C LYS A 235 -4.37 -11.46 36.13
N ALA A 236 -4.01 -12.67 35.72
CA ALA A 236 -2.86 -12.98 34.88
C ALA A 236 -2.88 -12.27 33.51
N GLU A 237 -4.03 -11.75 33.09
CA GLU A 237 -4.18 -10.86 31.94
C GLU A 237 -5.20 -9.78 32.31
N ASP A 238 -4.81 -8.50 32.25
CA ASP A 238 -5.80 -7.42 32.31
C ASP A 238 -6.68 -7.54 31.06
N PRO A 239 -8.01 -7.77 31.20
CA PRO A 239 -8.92 -7.85 30.05
C PRO A 239 -8.80 -6.63 29.14
N ARG A 240 -8.43 -5.47 29.69
CA ARG A 240 -8.18 -4.24 28.93
C ARG A 240 -7.00 -4.39 27.98
N VAL A 241 -5.89 -4.98 28.43
CA VAL A 241 -4.71 -5.21 27.57
C VAL A 241 -5.08 -6.15 26.42
N LYS A 242 -5.88 -7.18 26.68
CA LYS A 242 -6.36 -8.10 25.64
C LYS A 242 -7.24 -7.41 24.59
N THR A 243 -8.19 -6.57 25.02
CA THR A 243 -9.03 -5.81 24.09
C THR A 243 -8.20 -4.82 23.28
N LEU A 244 -7.26 -4.14 23.94
CA LEU A 244 -6.38 -3.16 23.31
C LEU A 244 -5.45 -3.81 22.27
N LEU A 245 -4.88 -4.99 22.57
CA LEU A 245 -4.12 -5.77 21.61
C LEU A 245 -4.96 -6.20 20.39
N ALA A 246 -6.20 -6.62 20.61
CA ALA A 246 -7.10 -6.99 19.52
C ALA A 246 -7.49 -5.78 18.66
N ASP A 247 -7.72 -4.62 19.27
CA ASP A 247 -8.02 -3.39 18.54
C ASP A 247 -6.80 -2.87 17.77
N ARG A 248 -5.59 -2.96 18.34
CA ARG A 248 -4.34 -2.66 17.61
C ARG A 248 -4.15 -3.57 16.41
N ALA A 249 -4.35 -4.88 16.57
CA ALA A 249 -4.26 -5.83 15.47
C ALA A 249 -5.26 -5.46 14.34
N ARG A 250 -6.49 -5.11 14.70
CA ARG A 250 -7.49 -4.62 13.72
C ARG A 250 -7.07 -3.33 13.04
N GLN A 251 -6.50 -2.38 13.76
CA GLN A 251 -6.02 -1.12 13.17
C GLN A 251 -4.85 -1.36 12.21
N GLN A 252 -3.93 -2.25 12.56
CA GLN A 252 -2.84 -2.67 11.68
C GLN A 252 -3.39 -3.34 10.43
N ASP A 253 -4.29 -4.32 10.57
CA ASP A 253 -4.94 -4.99 9.44
C ASP A 253 -5.68 -3.98 8.53
N GLN A 254 -6.39 -3.01 9.12
CA GLN A 254 -7.09 -1.96 8.37
C GLN A 254 -6.13 -1.03 7.63
N SER A 255 -5.03 -0.64 8.28
CA SER A 255 -4.00 0.22 7.68
C SER A 255 -3.31 -0.49 6.51
N GLU A 256 -2.90 -1.75 6.70
CA GLU A 256 -2.30 -2.57 5.66
C GLU A 256 -3.26 -2.78 4.47
N GLN A 257 -4.54 -3.06 4.75
CA GLN A 257 -5.56 -3.16 3.71
C GLN A 257 -5.75 -1.83 2.97
N ALA A 258 -5.77 -0.70 3.67
CA ALA A 258 -5.90 0.62 3.05
C ALA A 258 -4.68 0.96 2.17
N GLN A 259 -3.46 0.68 2.64
CA GLN A 259 -2.23 0.85 1.86
C GLN A 259 -2.22 -0.03 0.61
N GLN A 260 -2.62 -1.30 0.75
CA GLN A 260 -2.72 -2.22 -0.38
C GLN A 260 -3.77 -1.75 -1.40
N GLN A 261 -4.91 -1.24 -0.93
CA GLN A 261 -5.94 -0.68 -1.81
C GLN A 261 -5.45 0.55 -2.57
N GLU A 262 -4.77 1.48 -1.89
CA GLU A 262 -4.22 2.68 -2.54
C GLU A 262 -3.12 2.32 -3.54
N PHE A 263 -2.24 1.37 -3.19
CA PHE A 263 -1.24 0.81 -4.10
C PHE A 263 -1.88 0.23 -5.37
N LEU A 264 -2.89 -0.63 -5.21
CA LEU A 264 -3.60 -1.24 -6.35
C LEU A 264 -4.34 -0.19 -7.19
N LYS A 265 -4.92 0.84 -6.57
CA LYS A 265 -5.60 1.94 -7.26
C LYS A 265 -4.63 2.76 -8.09
N SER A 266 -3.47 3.13 -7.53
CA SER A 266 -2.39 3.82 -8.24
C SER A 266 -1.91 2.99 -9.43
N TYR A 267 -1.59 1.70 -9.20
CA TYR A 267 -1.18 0.77 -10.26
C TYR A 267 -2.21 0.69 -11.40
N ARG A 268 -3.51 0.57 -11.08
CA ARG A 268 -4.57 0.52 -12.09
C ARG A 268 -4.62 1.80 -12.93
N SER A 269 -4.60 2.96 -12.28
CA SER A 269 -4.65 4.26 -12.96
C SER A 269 -3.49 4.41 -13.97
N GLU A 270 -2.26 4.16 -13.52
CA GLU A 270 -1.07 4.25 -14.37
C GLU A 270 -1.06 3.23 -15.51
N THR A 271 -1.53 2.01 -15.23
CA THR A 271 -1.62 0.94 -16.23
C THR A 271 -2.64 1.28 -17.31
N ILE A 272 -3.80 1.85 -16.92
CA ILE A 272 -4.82 2.32 -17.88
C ILE A 272 -4.23 3.36 -18.82
N ASN A 273 -3.53 4.37 -18.29
CA ASN A 273 -2.90 5.41 -19.12
C ASN A 273 -1.90 4.80 -20.10
N THR A 274 -1.06 3.87 -19.64
CA THR A 274 -0.08 3.17 -20.49
C THR A 274 -0.76 2.35 -21.59
N VAL A 275 -1.85 1.66 -21.28
CA VAL A 275 -2.61 0.86 -22.25
C VAL A 275 -3.31 1.75 -23.28
N VAL A 276 -3.90 2.86 -22.86
CA VAL A 276 -4.56 3.83 -23.74
C VAL A 276 -3.54 4.46 -24.71
N GLU A 277 -2.35 4.81 -24.23
CA GLU A 277 -1.27 5.36 -25.06
C GLU A 277 -0.85 4.36 -26.16
N GLU A 278 -0.59 3.10 -25.80
CA GLU A 278 -0.22 2.06 -26.77
C GLU A 278 -1.37 1.72 -27.73
N ALA A 279 -2.60 1.67 -27.23
CA ALA A 279 -3.78 1.46 -28.07
C ALA A 279 -3.94 2.58 -29.10
N THR A 280 -3.73 3.83 -28.68
CA THR A 280 -3.78 5.00 -29.56
C THR A 280 -2.71 4.91 -30.66
N LYS A 281 -1.46 4.58 -30.31
CA LYS A 281 -0.38 4.38 -31.29
C LYS A 281 -0.72 3.31 -32.32
N VAL A 282 -1.20 2.15 -31.88
CA VAL A 282 -1.58 1.04 -32.78
C VAL A 282 -2.77 1.44 -33.65
N PHE A 283 -3.77 2.10 -33.06
CA PHE A 283 -4.97 2.54 -33.76
C PHE A 283 -4.64 3.56 -34.85
N ASP A 284 -3.88 4.62 -34.53
CA ASP A 284 -3.52 5.68 -35.47
C ASP A 284 -2.63 5.13 -36.59
N SER A 285 -1.72 4.20 -36.29
CA SER A 285 -0.93 3.49 -37.31
C SER A 285 -1.81 2.68 -38.26
N PHE A 286 -2.83 1.99 -37.72
CA PHE A 286 -3.76 1.18 -38.51
C PHE A 286 -4.67 2.04 -39.41
N PHE A 287 -5.08 3.23 -38.95
CA PHE A 287 -6.03 4.11 -39.63
C PHE A 287 -5.40 5.35 -40.26
N LYS A 288 -4.06 5.44 -40.38
CA LYS A 288 -3.29 6.62 -40.84
C LYS A 288 -3.84 7.34 -42.09
N ASN A 289 -4.50 6.62 -43.01
CA ASN A 289 -5.01 7.17 -44.28
C ASN A 289 -6.55 7.26 -44.34
N ARG A 290 -7.24 7.13 -43.20
CA ARG A 290 -8.71 7.09 -43.14
C ARG A 290 -9.22 8.23 -42.30
N LYS A 291 -10.22 8.94 -42.83
CA LYS A 291 -10.95 9.96 -42.09
C LYS A 291 -12.00 9.24 -41.25
N ILE A 292 -11.76 9.14 -39.95
CA ILE A 292 -12.72 8.66 -38.96
C ILE A 292 -13.15 9.88 -38.15
N ASP A 293 -14.44 9.97 -37.87
CA ASP A 293 -14.95 11.00 -36.96
C ASP A 293 -14.33 10.85 -35.56
N ALA A 294 -14.20 11.96 -34.82
CA ALA A 294 -13.56 11.94 -33.51
C ALA A 294 -14.31 11.06 -32.50
N ASP A 295 -15.65 11.07 -32.55
CA ASP A 295 -16.49 10.26 -31.66
C ASP A 295 -16.38 8.77 -32.03
N ASP A 296 -16.51 8.45 -33.32
CA ASP A 296 -16.31 7.08 -33.83
C ASP A 296 -14.91 6.55 -33.50
N ARG A 297 -13.87 7.39 -33.57
CA ARG A 297 -12.51 7.01 -33.19
C ARG A 297 -12.43 6.57 -31.74
N MET A 298 -13.03 7.32 -30.83
CA MET A 298 -13.02 7.00 -29.40
C MET A 298 -13.79 5.70 -29.11
N ASP A 299 -14.92 5.48 -29.76
CA ASP A 299 -15.72 4.26 -29.58
C ASP A 299 -15.00 3.02 -30.12
N LEU A 300 -14.42 3.11 -31.33
CA LEU A 300 -13.65 2.02 -31.92
C LEU A 300 -12.39 1.71 -31.09
N LEU A 301 -11.73 2.73 -30.54
CA LEU A 301 -10.58 2.56 -29.65
C LEU A 301 -10.98 1.84 -28.35
N ARG A 302 -12.05 2.31 -27.68
CA ARG A 302 -12.58 1.69 -26.46
C ARG A 302 -12.95 0.22 -26.68
N GLU A 303 -13.63 -0.10 -27.78
CA GLU A 303 -13.97 -1.48 -28.09
C GLU A 303 -12.73 -2.33 -28.38
N SER A 304 -11.73 -1.76 -29.06
CA SER A 304 -10.46 -2.46 -29.34
C SER A 304 -9.72 -2.79 -28.04
N ILE A 305 -9.66 -1.85 -27.10
CA ILE A 305 -9.06 -2.09 -25.77
C ILE A 305 -9.87 -3.16 -25.02
N ALA A 306 -11.20 -3.12 -25.04
CA ALA A 306 -12.03 -4.12 -24.38
C ALA A 306 -11.83 -5.55 -24.94
N ILE A 307 -11.69 -5.68 -26.27
CA ILE A 307 -11.39 -6.97 -26.90
C ILE A 307 -9.98 -7.46 -26.54
N ALA A 308 -8.97 -6.57 -26.56
CA ALA A 308 -7.62 -6.91 -26.15
C ALA A 308 -7.58 -7.33 -24.68
N ASN A 309 -8.25 -6.59 -23.79
CA ASN A 309 -8.32 -6.89 -22.36
C ASN A 309 -8.89 -8.29 -22.11
N ARG A 310 -9.95 -8.71 -22.82
CA ARG A 310 -10.49 -10.08 -22.70
C ARG A 310 -9.47 -11.15 -23.11
N ALA A 311 -8.65 -10.89 -24.14
CA ALA A 311 -7.61 -11.82 -24.56
C ALA A 311 -6.45 -11.89 -23.54
N VAL A 312 -6.03 -10.74 -23.01
CA VAL A 312 -5.03 -10.61 -21.95
C VAL A 312 -5.49 -11.34 -20.68
N GLU A 313 -6.73 -11.11 -20.26
CA GLU A 313 -7.32 -11.69 -19.06
C GLU A 313 -7.62 -13.20 -19.21
N ALA A 314 -7.70 -13.73 -20.43
CA ALA A 314 -7.80 -15.17 -20.66
C ALA A 314 -6.47 -15.90 -20.45
N ASP A 315 -5.33 -15.19 -20.44
CA ASP A 315 -4.01 -15.78 -20.22
C ASP A 315 -3.70 -15.90 -18.72
N SER A 316 -3.87 -17.10 -18.17
CA SER A 316 -3.59 -17.39 -16.76
C SER A 316 -2.11 -17.23 -16.39
N SER A 317 -1.19 -17.41 -17.34
CA SER A 317 0.25 -17.26 -17.10
C SER A 317 0.61 -15.78 -16.92
N PHE A 318 0.02 -14.91 -17.74
CA PHE A 318 0.15 -13.47 -17.60
C PHE A 318 -0.38 -12.99 -16.25
N LYS A 319 -1.60 -13.41 -15.88
CA LYS A 319 -2.20 -13.09 -14.57
C LYS A 319 -1.28 -13.45 -13.42
N SER A 320 -0.82 -14.70 -13.41
CA SER A 320 0.06 -15.21 -12.36
C SER A 320 1.38 -14.42 -12.27
N GLN A 321 1.96 -14.01 -13.40
CA GLN A 321 3.19 -13.22 -13.41
C GLN A 321 2.95 -11.78 -12.93
N ARG A 322 1.88 -11.14 -13.41
CA ARG A 322 1.48 -9.80 -12.97
C ARG A 322 1.23 -9.77 -11.46
N ASP A 323 0.43 -10.71 -10.96
CA ASP A 323 0.03 -10.76 -9.56
C ASP A 323 1.26 -11.00 -8.67
N ARG A 324 2.23 -11.84 -9.07
CA ARG A 324 3.52 -11.97 -8.37
C ARG A 324 4.34 -10.69 -8.30
N HIS A 325 4.29 -9.83 -9.33
CA HIS A 325 4.95 -8.52 -9.28
C HIS A 325 4.24 -7.59 -8.30
N LEU A 326 2.90 -7.59 -8.30
CA LEU A 326 2.10 -6.78 -7.38
C LEU A 326 2.26 -7.22 -5.93
N GLU A 327 2.31 -8.53 -5.64
CA GLU A 327 2.57 -9.10 -4.31
C GLU A 327 3.94 -8.69 -3.76
N ARG A 328 4.91 -8.40 -4.63
CA ARG A 328 6.26 -7.92 -4.26
C ARG A 328 6.35 -6.40 -4.15
N GLY A 329 5.26 -5.67 -4.42
CA GLY A 329 5.26 -4.21 -4.50
C GLY A 329 5.91 -3.64 -5.78
N ASP A 330 6.26 -4.47 -6.77
CA ASP A 330 6.92 -4.06 -8.01
C ASP A 330 5.87 -3.68 -9.09
N SER A 331 5.20 -2.55 -8.87
CA SER A 331 4.18 -2.02 -9.80
C SER A 331 4.76 -1.74 -11.19
N GLN A 332 6.03 -1.34 -11.26
CA GLN A 332 6.73 -1.01 -12.51
C GLN A 332 6.94 -2.24 -13.41
N ALA A 333 7.38 -3.36 -12.86
CA ALA A 333 7.48 -4.60 -13.63
C ALA A 333 6.10 -5.12 -14.05
N ALA A 334 5.09 -5.05 -13.17
CA ALA A 334 3.72 -5.41 -13.52
C ALA A 334 3.18 -4.56 -14.69
N ARG A 335 3.47 -3.25 -14.68
CA ARG A 335 3.08 -2.31 -15.75
C ARG A 335 3.80 -2.60 -17.06
N ARG A 336 5.13 -2.84 -17.02
CA ARG A 336 5.91 -3.24 -18.21
C ARG A 336 5.41 -4.55 -18.82
N LEU A 337 5.11 -5.54 -18.00
CA LEU A 337 4.55 -6.82 -18.43
C LEU A 337 3.17 -6.61 -19.10
N THR A 338 2.32 -5.79 -18.49
CA THR A 338 0.99 -5.46 -19.03
C THR A 338 1.10 -4.73 -20.37
N LYS A 339 1.94 -3.70 -20.44
CA LYS A 339 2.25 -2.96 -21.68
C LYS A 339 2.68 -3.91 -22.80
N ALA A 340 3.65 -4.78 -22.52
CA ALA A 340 4.17 -5.74 -23.50
C ALA A 340 3.10 -6.73 -23.97
N ARG A 341 2.18 -7.14 -23.08
CA ARG A 341 1.08 -8.03 -23.44
C ARG A 341 0.04 -7.33 -24.31
N PHE A 342 -0.40 -6.13 -23.93
CA PHE A 342 -1.35 -5.35 -24.73
C PHE A 342 -0.79 -4.99 -26.12
N ALA A 343 0.50 -4.64 -26.22
CA ALA A 343 1.15 -4.38 -27.50
C ALA A 343 1.06 -5.57 -28.49
N ARG A 344 0.99 -6.81 -27.99
CA ARG A 344 0.81 -8.01 -28.83
C ARG A 344 -0.65 -8.24 -29.25
N GLU A 345 -1.61 -7.96 -28.37
CA GLU A 345 -3.04 -8.27 -28.59
C GLU A 345 -3.78 -7.14 -29.32
N LEU A 346 -3.38 -5.88 -29.11
CA LEU A 346 -4.04 -4.69 -29.67
C LEU A 346 -4.15 -4.71 -31.20
N PRO A 347 -3.12 -5.07 -32.00
CA PRO A 347 -3.23 -5.08 -33.45
C PRO A 347 -4.33 -6.01 -33.97
N GLU A 348 -4.50 -7.19 -33.36
CA GLU A 348 -5.57 -8.12 -33.73
C GLU A 348 -6.93 -7.64 -33.25
N ALA A 349 -7.01 -7.02 -32.07
CA ALA A 349 -8.24 -6.41 -31.57
C ALA A 349 -8.74 -5.28 -32.49
N VAL A 350 -7.86 -4.34 -32.88
CA VAL A 350 -8.19 -3.25 -33.81
C VAL A 350 -8.66 -3.81 -35.16
N LYS A 351 -7.98 -4.83 -35.71
CA LYS A 351 -8.44 -5.49 -36.94
C LYS A 351 -9.82 -6.14 -36.82
N ARG A 352 -10.16 -6.70 -35.65
CA ARG A 352 -11.48 -7.31 -35.40
C ARG A 352 -12.58 -6.26 -35.33
N VAL A 353 -12.34 -5.16 -34.61
CA VAL A 353 -13.27 -4.01 -34.56
C VAL A 353 -13.45 -3.43 -35.96
N ALA A 354 -12.36 -3.13 -36.67
CA ALA A 354 -12.42 -2.58 -38.01
C ALA A 354 -13.15 -3.49 -39.03
N ARG A 355 -13.07 -4.82 -38.87
CA ARG A 355 -13.88 -5.78 -39.65
C ARG A 355 -15.37 -5.72 -39.29
N ARG A 356 -15.69 -5.65 -38.00
CA ARG A 356 -17.08 -5.57 -37.51
C ARG A 356 -17.81 -4.33 -38.04
N TYR A 357 -17.12 -3.21 -38.14
CA TYR A 357 -17.68 -1.95 -38.64
C TYR A 357 -17.57 -1.79 -40.16
N GLY A 358 -17.17 -2.84 -40.90
CA GLY A 358 -17.07 -2.79 -42.36
C GLY A 358 -15.99 -1.84 -42.88
N LEU A 359 -15.07 -1.39 -42.02
CA LEU A 359 -14.01 -0.46 -42.40
C LEU A 359 -12.96 -1.18 -43.26
N ILE A 360 -12.71 -2.48 -43.07
CA ILE A 360 -11.76 -3.24 -43.90
C ILE A 360 -12.56 -4.14 -44.85
N SER A 361 -12.41 -3.90 -46.15
CA SER A 361 -12.90 -4.76 -47.23
C SER A 361 -11.97 -5.99 -47.39
N GLY A 362 -11.97 -6.85 -46.37
CA GLY A 362 -11.44 -8.21 -46.46
C GLY A 362 -12.60 -9.17 -46.63
N THR A 363 -12.52 -10.06 -47.62
CA THR A 363 -13.55 -11.02 -48.02
C THR A 363 -14.29 -11.58 -46.80
N PRO A 364 -15.63 -11.53 -46.76
CA PRO A 364 -16.41 -12.04 -45.63
C PRO A 364 -16.11 -13.53 -45.49
N ARG A 365 -15.21 -13.88 -44.56
CA ARG A 365 -14.86 -15.27 -44.32
C ARG A 365 -15.93 -15.82 -43.39
N GLN A 366 -16.86 -16.52 -44.05
CA GLN A 366 -17.74 -17.57 -43.53
C GLN A 366 -18.36 -17.23 -42.18
N ASP A 367 -19.64 -16.86 -42.26
CA ASP A 367 -20.66 -17.51 -41.43
C ASP A 367 -20.13 -18.84 -40.91
N GLN A 368 -20.11 -18.98 -39.58
CA GLN A 368 -20.12 -20.28 -38.95
C GLN A 368 -21.35 -21.02 -39.49
N GLY A 369 -21.17 -21.66 -40.65
CA GLY A 369 -21.97 -22.77 -41.10
C GLY A 369 -21.80 -23.82 -40.03
N ASN A 370 -22.71 -23.76 -39.06
CA ASN A 370 -23.00 -24.82 -38.13
C ASN A 370 -23.49 -25.98 -39.00
N GLY A 371 -22.53 -26.77 -39.49
CA GLY A 371 -22.71 -27.97 -40.26
C GLY A 371 -23.48 -28.96 -39.40
N GLN A 372 -24.77 -28.97 -39.65
CA GLN A 372 -25.78 -29.87 -39.16
C GLN A 372 -25.43 -31.30 -39.59
N GLY A 373 -24.54 -31.95 -38.83
CA GLY A 373 -24.47 -33.40 -38.72
C GLY A 373 -25.53 -33.84 -37.72
N GLY A 374 -26.65 -34.33 -38.24
CA GLY A 374 -27.84 -34.69 -37.47
C GLY A 374 -27.60 -35.76 -36.40
N GLY A 375 -27.36 -35.33 -35.17
CA GLY A 375 -27.82 -36.03 -33.98
C GLY A 375 -29.20 -35.49 -33.63
N ARG A 376 -30.26 -36.31 -33.75
CA ARG A 376 -31.60 -36.04 -33.23
C ARG A 376 -31.51 -35.77 -31.73
N GLN A 377 -31.32 -34.52 -31.33
CA GLN A 377 -31.64 -34.07 -29.99
C GLN A 377 -33.14 -33.74 -29.97
N GLN A 378 -33.84 -34.46 -29.11
CA GLN A 378 -35.23 -34.21 -28.77
C GLN A 378 -35.43 -32.72 -28.45
N PRO A 379 -36.54 -32.11 -28.88
CA PRO A 379 -36.83 -30.71 -28.55
C PRO A 379 -36.85 -30.56 -27.04
N ALA A 380 -35.93 -29.74 -26.52
CA ALA A 380 -35.96 -29.33 -25.13
C ALA A 380 -37.33 -28.67 -24.86
N PRO A 381 -38.05 -29.09 -23.82
CA PRO A 381 -39.37 -28.55 -23.51
C PRO A 381 -39.28 -27.04 -23.37
N ARG A 382 -40.14 -26.31 -24.08
CA ARG A 382 -40.30 -24.86 -23.94
C ARG A 382 -40.41 -24.54 -22.45
N ALA A 383 -39.40 -23.82 -21.93
CA ALA A 383 -39.42 -23.36 -20.55
C ALA A 383 -40.71 -22.55 -20.32
N PRO A 384 -41.44 -22.81 -19.23
CA PRO A 384 -42.68 -22.10 -18.93
C PRO A 384 -42.42 -20.59 -18.89
N GLN A 385 -43.24 -19.81 -19.60
CA GLN A 385 -43.20 -18.36 -19.54
C GLN A 385 -43.73 -17.90 -18.18
N GLY A 386 -42.86 -17.70 -17.21
CA GLY A 386 -43.21 -17.21 -15.88
C GLY A 386 -42.19 -17.56 -14.81
N TRP A 387 -42.28 -16.91 -13.65
CA TRP A 387 -41.51 -17.27 -12.46
C TRP A 387 -42.15 -18.51 -11.80
N VAL A 388 -41.40 -19.59 -11.70
CA VAL A 388 -41.84 -20.83 -11.07
C VAL A 388 -41.49 -20.80 -9.58
N ALA A 389 -42.49 -20.96 -8.70
CA ALA A 389 -42.24 -21.05 -7.28
C ALA A 389 -41.54 -22.37 -6.93
N VAL A 390 -40.41 -22.31 -6.24
CA VAL A 390 -39.67 -23.46 -5.70
C VAL A 390 -39.62 -23.35 -4.17
N ASN A 391 -39.68 -24.50 -3.50
CA ASN A 391 -39.79 -24.56 -2.04
C ASN A 391 -38.46 -24.24 -1.33
N GLU A 392 -37.33 -24.46 -2.00
CA GLU A 392 -36.00 -24.26 -1.45
C GLU A 392 -35.19 -23.28 -2.30
N ARG A 393 -34.31 -22.52 -1.63
CA ARG A 393 -33.40 -21.59 -2.30
C ARG A 393 -32.42 -22.38 -3.17
N PRO A 394 -32.30 -22.08 -4.47
CA PRO A 394 -31.31 -22.72 -5.33
C PRO A 394 -29.88 -22.51 -4.81
N THR A 395 -29.03 -23.53 -4.92
CA THR A 395 -27.63 -23.40 -4.51
C THR A 395 -26.88 -22.44 -5.45
N PRO A 396 -25.80 -21.77 -4.99
CA PRO A 396 -25.04 -20.83 -5.83
C PRO A 396 -24.58 -21.40 -7.18
N GLU A 397 -24.31 -22.71 -7.24
CA GLU A 397 -23.88 -23.43 -8.43
C GLU A 397 -25.00 -23.61 -9.48
N GLN A 398 -26.26 -23.61 -9.05
CA GLN A 398 -27.43 -23.75 -9.91
C GLN A 398 -27.86 -22.41 -10.52
N ILE A 399 -27.49 -21.29 -9.89
CA ILE A 399 -27.84 -19.94 -10.33
C ILE A 399 -26.94 -19.53 -11.51
N ASN A 400 -27.56 -19.07 -12.59
CA ASN A 400 -26.84 -18.44 -13.67
C ASN A 400 -26.57 -16.97 -13.31
N ARG A 401 -25.37 -16.70 -12.78
CA ARG A 401 -24.91 -15.36 -12.36
C ARG A 401 -24.83 -14.35 -13.50
N SER A 402 -24.72 -14.80 -14.75
CA SER A 402 -24.73 -13.89 -15.91
C SER A 402 -26.13 -13.36 -16.25
N LEU A 403 -27.19 -14.05 -15.82
CA LEU A 403 -28.59 -13.71 -16.09
C LEU A 403 -29.40 -13.35 -14.84
N THR A 404 -28.80 -13.49 -13.65
CA THR A 404 -29.43 -13.21 -12.36
C THR A 404 -28.73 -12.04 -11.70
N SER A 405 -29.42 -10.91 -11.56
CA SER A 405 -28.88 -9.74 -10.87
C SER A 405 -28.84 -9.92 -9.35
N ASN A 406 -28.01 -9.16 -8.64
CA ASN A 406 -27.99 -9.19 -7.17
C ASN A 406 -29.34 -8.76 -6.57
N SER A 407 -30.06 -7.82 -7.21
CA SER A 407 -31.40 -7.41 -6.78
C SER A 407 -32.44 -8.51 -6.96
N ASP A 408 -32.33 -9.37 -7.97
CA ASP A 408 -33.18 -10.56 -8.11
C ASP A 408 -32.95 -11.54 -6.95
N ILE A 409 -31.69 -11.82 -6.58
CA ILE A 409 -31.37 -12.72 -5.47
C ILE A 409 -31.93 -12.19 -4.15
N ILE A 410 -31.82 -10.89 -3.90
CA ILE A 410 -32.41 -10.22 -2.72
C ILE A 410 -33.94 -10.32 -2.76
N SER A 411 -34.54 -10.16 -3.96
CA SER A 411 -35.98 -10.32 -4.21
C SER A 411 -36.44 -11.78 -4.26
N LYS A 412 -35.57 -12.73 -3.90
CA LYS A 412 -35.82 -14.19 -3.89
C LYS A 412 -36.20 -14.76 -5.25
N ARG A 413 -35.53 -14.27 -6.29
CA ARG A 413 -35.68 -14.64 -7.69
C ARG A 413 -34.31 -15.03 -8.25
N ALA A 414 -34.26 -16.06 -9.09
CA ALA A 414 -33.05 -16.42 -9.83
C ALA A 414 -33.38 -17.04 -11.18
N VAL A 415 -32.48 -16.83 -12.14
CA VAL A 415 -32.45 -17.59 -13.40
C VAL A 415 -31.45 -18.72 -13.21
N LEU A 416 -31.90 -19.97 -13.31
CA LEU A 416 -31.03 -21.14 -13.18
C LEU A 416 -30.23 -21.37 -14.46
N LYS A 417 -29.16 -22.17 -14.39
CA LYS A 417 -28.33 -22.54 -15.55
C LYS A 417 -29.10 -23.26 -16.67
N ASP A 418 -30.21 -23.91 -16.32
CA ASP A 418 -31.12 -24.54 -17.29
C ASP A 418 -32.12 -23.55 -17.94
N GLY A 419 -32.03 -22.25 -17.60
CA GLY A 419 -32.88 -21.18 -18.13
C GLY A 419 -34.21 -21.00 -17.39
N ARG A 420 -34.52 -21.82 -16.38
CA ARG A 420 -35.75 -21.65 -15.58
C ARG A 420 -35.65 -20.41 -14.70
N LYS A 421 -36.70 -19.59 -14.73
CA LYS A 421 -36.89 -18.46 -13.81
C LYS A 421 -37.60 -18.98 -12.57
N VAL A 422 -36.95 -18.94 -11.41
CA VAL A 422 -37.50 -19.46 -10.15
C VAL A 422 -37.62 -18.38 -9.08
N THR A 423 -38.64 -18.49 -8.24
CA THR A 423 -38.85 -17.66 -7.05
C THR A 423 -39.01 -18.56 -5.83
N TRP A 424 -38.48 -18.20 -4.66
CA TRP A 424 -38.63 -19.00 -3.44
C TRP A 424 -39.18 -18.17 -2.27
N ALA A 425 -40.07 -18.76 -1.47
CA ALA A 425 -40.63 -18.11 -0.29
C ALA A 425 -39.76 -18.37 0.95
N HIS A 426 -39.90 -17.55 2.01
CA HIS A 426 -39.41 -17.96 3.33
C HIS A 426 -40.20 -19.20 3.73
N LEU A 427 -39.50 -20.32 3.96
CA LEU A 427 -40.01 -21.33 4.89
C LEU A 427 -40.35 -20.58 6.18
N LYS A 428 -41.64 -20.57 6.56
CA LYS A 428 -42.04 -20.19 7.91
C LYS A 428 -41.22 -21.10 8.83
N ALA A 429 -40.36 -20.49 9.63
CA ALA A 429 -39.62 -21.19 10.68
C ALA A 429 -40.59 -21.86 11.66
#